data_AF-A0A811NSH4-F1
#
_entry.id   AF-A0A811NSH4-F1
#
_cell.length_a   1.000
_cell.length_b   1.000
_cell.length_c   1.000
_cell.angle_alpha   90.00
_cell.angle_beta   90.00
_cell.angle_gamma   90.00
#
_symmetry.space_group_name_H-M   'P 1'
#
loop_
_entity.id
_entity.type
_entity.pdbx_description
1 polymer ?
#
loop_
_entity_poly.entity_id
_entity_poly.type
_entity_poly.pdbx_seq_one_letter_code
_entity_poly.pdbx_strand_id
1 'polypeptide(L)'
;MAGLFTWKFMQYRNRYVFNVMGYCVTTAKGAAETLKLNMAIILLQVCRNTITWLRNTRAARALPFDDNINFHKTIAAAIVVGIILHAGNHVVCDFPRLIHSSNEKYAPPGQYFGETKPTYFTLVKGVEGITGVIMVICMIIAFTLATQLFYVSV
;
A
#
# COMPACT_ATOMS: atom_id res chain seq x y z
N MET A 1 -11.69 -4.23 3.22
CA MET A 1 -10.51 -3.35 3.36
C MET A 1 -10.43 -2.69 4.73
N ALA A 2 -11.47 -2.00 5.20
CA ALA A 2 -11.46 -1.32 6.51
C ALA A 2 -11.05 -2.23 7.68
N GLY A 3 -11.57 -3.46 7.77
CA GLY A 3 -11.19 -4.40 8.83
C GLY A 3 -9.69 -4.73 8.88
N LEU A 4 -9.05 -4.97 7.72
CA LEU A 4 -7.60 -5.23 7.66
C LEU A 4 -6.79 -3.98 8.03
N PHE A 5 -7.22 -2.81 7.54
CA PHE A 5 -6.61 -1.54 7.90
C PHE A 5 -6.67 -1.34 9.41
N THR A 6 -7.85 -1.45 10.02
CA THR A 6 -8.08 -1.24 11.45
C THR A 6 -7.31 -2.26 12.29
N TRP A 7 -7.32 -3.54 11.91
CA TRP A 7 -6.56 -4.57 12.60
C TRP A 7 -5.06 -4.26 12.61
N LYS A 8 -4.49 -3.92 11.45
CA LYS A 8 -3.06 -3.61 11.36
C LYS A 8 -2.70 -2.31 12.05
N PHE A 9 -3.59 -1.32 11.96
CA PHE A 9 -3.46 -0.04 12.66
C PHE A 9 -3.39 -0.25 14.16
N MET A 10 -4.33 -1.03 14.74
CA MET A 10 -4.33 -1.36 16.17
C MET A 10 -3.10 -2.18 16.56
N GLN A 11 -2.68 -3.14 15.72
CA GLN A 11 -1.47 -3.91 15.96
C GLN A 11 -0.24 -3.00 16.07
N TYR A 12 -0.07 -2.04 15.16
CA TYR A 12 1.08 -1.13 15.17
C TYR A 12 0.98 -0.04 16.24
N ARG A 13 -0.23 0.34 16.66
CA ARG A 13 -0.44 1.28 17.78
C ARG A 13 0.15 0.76 19.09
N ASN A 14 0.16 -0.57 19.27
CA ASN A 14 0.70 -1.23 20.46
C ASN A 14 2.18 -1.64 20.32
N ARG A 15 2.88 -1.22 19.25
CA ARG A 15 4.32 -1.52 19.06
C ARG A 15 5.19 -0.31 19.43
N TYR A 16 6.43 -0.59 19.87
CA TYR A 16 7.39 0.46 20.24
C TYR A 16 7.66 1.48 19.12
N VAL A 17 7.55 1.10 17.85
CA VAL A 17 7.70 2.00 16.69
C VAL A 17 6.66 3.13 16.68
N PHE A 18 5.51 2.94 17.34
CA PHE A 18 4.50 3.99 17.51
C PHE A 18 4.99 5.14 18.37
N ASN A 19 5.86 4.89 19.36
CA ASN A 19 6.40 5.94 20.23
C ASN A 19 7.31 6.93 19.49
N VAL A 20 7.75 6.55 18.28
CA VAL A 20 8.62 7.35 17.41
C VAL A 20 7.83 7.99 16.29
N MET A 21 7.11 7.19 15.50
CA MET A 21 6.44 7.64 14.28
C MET A 21 4.95 7.97 14.48
N GLY A 22 4.35 7.53 15.59
CA GLY A 22 2.96 7.81 15.95
C GLY A 22 1.93 7.27 14.96
N TYR A 23 0.87 8.03 14.70
CA TYR A 23 -0.21 7.61 13.79
C TYR A 23 0.20 7.48 12.32
N CYS A 24 1.39 7.97 11.95
CA CYS A 24 1.89 7.88 10.60
C CYS A 24 2.24 6.43 10.25
N VAL A 25 2.98 5.74 11.12
CA VAL A 25 3.36 4.33 10.89
C VAL A 25 2.16 3.38 10.95
N THR A 26 1.18 3.64 11.81
CA THR A 26 -0.04 2.81 11.90
C THR A 26 -0.89 2.94 10.64
N THR A 27 -1.02 4.16 10.13
CA THR A 27 -1.73 4.44 8.87
C THR A 27 -0.98 3.86 7.68
N ALA A 28 0.35 4.03 7.63
CA ALA A 28 1.18 3.50 6.55
C ALA A 28 1.13 1.98 6.48
N LYS A 29 1.16 1.29 7.63
CA LYS A 29 1.08 -0.18 7.71
C LYS A 29 -0.34 -0.69 7.47
N GLY A 30 -1.36 0.01 7.95
CA GLY A 30 -2.75 -0.26 7.62
C GLY A 30 -2.99 -0.19 6.11
N ALA A 31 -2.54 0.89 5.48
CA ALA A 31 -2.62 1.09 4.04
C ALA A 31 -1.86 -0.01 3.27
N ALA A 32 -0.67 -0.39 3.73
CA ALA A 32 0.10 -1.49 3.12
C ALA A 32 -0.66 -2.82 3.10
N GLU A 33 -1.34 -3.21 4.18
CA GLU A 33 -2.13 -4.45 4.19
C GLU A 33 -3.35 -4.37 3.26
N THR A 34 -3.98 -3.20 3.15
CA THR A 34 -5.04 -3.01 2.16
C THR A 34 -4.51 -3.06 0.73
N LEU A 35 -3.32 -2.54 0.48
CA LEU A 35 -2.67 -2.63 -0.84
C LEU A 35 -2.39 -4.08 -1.22
N LYS A 36 -1.82 -4.88 -0.33
CA LYS A 36 -1.58 -6.32 -0.59
C LYS A 36 -2.86 -7.04 -0.99
N LEU A 37 -3.95 -6.80 -0.24
CA LEU A 37 -5.25 -7.36 -0.58
C LEU A 37 -5.72 -6.89 -1.97
N ASN A 38 -5.64 -5.59 -2.24
CA ASN A 38 -6.11 -5.04 -3.51
C ASN A 38 -5.30 -5.53 -4.72
N MET A 39 -3.99 -5.72 -4.56
CA MET A 39 -3.14 -6.31 -5.59
C MET A 39 -3.52 -7.78 -5.88
N ALA A 40 -3.97 -8.53 -4.89
CA ALA A 40 -4.50 -9.88 -5.12
C ALA A 40 -5.88 -9.84 -5.80
N ILE A 41 -6.78 -8.98 -5.33
CA ILE A 41 -8.15 -8.86 -5.85
C ILE A 41 -8.16 -8.36 -7.29
N ILE A 42 -7.30 -7.40 -7.65
CA ILE A 42 -7.29 -6.81 -9.00
C ILE A 42 -6.88 -7.83 -10.07
N LEU A 43 -6.00 -8.78 -9.74
CA LEU A 43 -5.60 -9.88 -10.61
C LEU A 43 -6.71 -10.94 -10.75
N LEU A 44 -7.45 -11.21 -9.68
CA LEU A 44 -8.56 -12.17 -9.73
C LEU A 44 -9.59 -11.81 -10.82
N GLN A 45 -9.81 -10.51 -11.06
CA GLN A 45 -10.79 -10.03 -12.05
C GLN A 45 -10.41 -10.30 -13.50
N VAL A 46 -9.12 -10.51 -13.79
CA VAL A 46 -8.64 -10.82 -15.14
C VAL A 46 -8.53 -12.32 -15.39
N CYS A 47 -8.64 -13.15 -14.34
CA CYS A 47 -8.68 -14.62 -14.45
C CYS A 47 -10.05 -15.10 -14.96
N ARG A 48 -10.29 -14.99 -16.27
CA ARG A 48 -11.57 -15.28 -16.93
C ARG A 48 -12.17 -16.64 -16.56
N ASN A 49 -11.37 -17.72 -16.53
CA ASN A 49 -11.86 -19.06 -16.18
C ASN A 49 -12.32 -19.13 -14.71
N THR A 50 -11.55 -18.54 -13.80
CA THR A 50 -11.88 -18.48 -12.37
C THR A 50 -13.15 -17.67 -12.11
N ILE A 51 -13.30 -16.52 -12.77
CA ILE A 51 -14.50 -15.68 -12.68
C ILE A 51 -15.72 -16.42 -13.22
N THR A 52 -15.62 -17.08 -14.37
CA THR A 52 -16.72 -17.89 -14.92
C THR A 52 -17.11 -19.04 -13.99
N TRP A 53 -16.15 -19.70 -13.36
CA TRP A 53 -16.44 -20.72 -12.35
C TRP A 53 -17.13 -20.12 -11.12
N LEU A 54 -16.62 -19.01 -10.59
CA LEU A 54 -17.19 -18.31 -9.42
C LEU A 54 -18.64 -17.85 -9.67
N ARG A 55 -18.97 -17.44 -10.90
CA ARG A 55 -20.33 -17.09 -11.32
C ARG A 55 -21.33 -18.24 -11.14
N ASN A 56 -20.88 -19.48 -11.24
CA ASN A 56 -21.73 -20.67 -11.05
C ASN A 56 -21.82 -21.11 -9.58
N THR A 57 -21.17 -20.40 -8.65
CA THR A 57 -21.23 -20.69 -7.22
C THR A 57 -22.22 -19.79 -6.49
N ARG A 58 -22.52 -20.11 -5.22
CA ARG A 58 -23.34 -19.26 -4.35
C ARG A 58 -22.75 -17.85 -4.13
N ALA A 59 -21.45 -17.65 -4.40
CA ALA A 59 -20.79 -16.36 -4.27
C ALA A 59 -21.33 -15.31 -5.26
N ALA A 60 -21.89 -15.73 -6.39
CA ALA A 60 -22.47 -14.81 -7.39
C ALA A 60 -23.70 -14.04 -6.88
N ARG A 61 -24.33 -14.51 -5.79
CA ARG A 61 -25.41 -13.77 -5.11
C ARG A 61 -24.89 -12.64 -4.22
N ALA A 62 -23.63 -12.70 -3.79
CA ALA A 62 -23.02 -11.71 -2.92
C ALA A 62 -22.12 -10.73 -3.68
N LEU A 63 -21.57 -11.14 -4.83
CA LEU A 63 -20.65 -10.34 -5.63
C LEU A 63 -21.11 -10.29 -7.10
N PRO A 64 -21.29 -9.09 -7.68
CA PRO A 64 -21.67 -8.93 -9.08
C PRO A 64 -20.46 -9.17 -10.00
N PHE A 65 -20.12 -10.45 -10.21
CA PHE A 65 -18.99 -10.87 -11.06
C PHE A 65 -19.15 -10.47 -12.54
N ASP A 66 -20.35 -10.05 -12.95
CA ASP A 66 -20.66 -9.58 -14.31
C ASP A 66 -20.11 -8.17 -14.58
N ASP A 67 -19.81 -7.39 -13.54
CA ASP A 67 -19.22 -6.05 -13.66
C ASP A 67 -17.73 -6.02 -13.27
N ASN A 68 -16.99 -7.02 -13.74
CA ASN A 68 -15.56 -7.19 -13.42
C ASN A 68 -14.70 -5.99 -13.86
N ILE A 69 -15.07 -5.27 -14.93
CA ILE A 69 -14.34 -4.09 -15.42
C ILE A 69 -14.55 -2.90 -14.49
N ASN A 70 -15.79 -2.54 -14.10
CA ASN A 70 -15.97 -1.41 -13.18
C ASN A 70 -15.48 -1.76 -11.78
N PHE A 71 -15.58 -3.03 -11.38
CA PHE A 71 -14.96 -3.50 -10.15
C PHE A 71 -13.42 -3.37 -10.20
N HIS A 72 -12.78 -3.74 -11.31
CA HIS A 72 -11.34 -3.51 -11.52
C HIS A 72 -10.97 -2.02 -11.40
N LYS A 73 -11.76 -1.12 -12.02
CA LYS A 73 -11.57 0.35 -11.88
C LYS A 73 -11.71 0.83 -10.44
N THR A 74 -12.68 0.30 -9.70
CA THR A 74 -12.91 0.65 -8.28
C THR A 74 -11.74 0.21 -7.40
N ILE A 75 -11.25 -1.01 -7.61
CA ILE A 75 -10.06 -1.52 -6.90
C ILE A 75 -8.81 -0.71 -7.29
N ALA A 76 -8.66 -0.33 -8.57
CA ALA A 76 -7.59 0.53 -9.02
C ALA A 76 -7.61 1.90 -8.31
N ALA A 77 -8.77 2.53 -8.16
CA ALA A 77 -8.92 3.76 -7.37
C ALA A 77 -8.54 3.56 -5.89
N ALA A 78 -8.97 2.45 -5.27
CA ALA A 78 -8.60 2.10 -3.90
C ALA A 78 -7.09 1.86 -3.74
N ILE A 79 -6.43 1.31 -4.75
CA ILE A 79 -4.97 1.15 -4.79
C ILE A 79 -4.26 2.50 -4.81
N VAL A 80 -4.72 3.46 -5.63
CA VAL A 80 -4.14 4.82 -5.67
C VAL A 80 -4.22 5.48 -4.29
N VAL A 81 -5.39 5.43 -3.64
CA VAL A 81 -5.56 5.95 -2.28
C VAL A 81 -4.62 5.23 -1.30
N GLY A 82 -4.54 3.90 -1.39
CA GLY A 82 -3.63 3.10 -0.56
C GLY A 82 -2.17 3.49 -0.71
N ILE A 83 -1.70 3.77 -1.93
CA ILE A 83 -0.31 4.20 -2.20
C ILE A 83 -0.05 5.57 -1.61
N ILE A 84 -0.97 6.51 -1.78
CA ILE A 84 -0.84 7.85 -1.20
C ILE A 84 -0.72 7.76 0.32
N LEU A 85 -1.59 6.97 0.98
CA LEU A 85 -1.55 6.78 2.43
C LEU A 85 -0.31 6.02 2.89
N HIS A 86 0.15 5.02 2.12
CA HIS A 86 1.31 4.21 2.48
C HIS A 86 2.63 4.95 2.26
N ALA A 87 2.93 5.29 1.00
CA ALA A 87 4.18 5.93 0.60
C ALA A 87 4.24 7.38 1.09
N GLY A 88 3.12 8.12 1.03
CA GLY A 88 3.04 9.50 1.51
C GLY A 88 3.35 9.60 3.00
N ASN A 89 2.79 8.74 3.85
CA ASN A 89 3.14 8.75 5.26
C ASN A 89 4.60 8.35 5.50
N HIS A 90 5.15 7.41 4.73
CA HIS A 90 6.56 7.06 4.85
C HIS A 90 7.47 8.25 4.59
N VAL A 91 7.27 8.96 3.48
CA VAL A 91 8.16 10.06 3.05
C VAL A 91 7.89 11.38 3.77
N VAL A 92 6.62 11.71 4.06
CA VAL A 92 6.24 13.02 4.63
C VAL A 92 6.24 12.99 6.16
N CYS A 93 6.08 11.83 6.80
CA CYS A 93 5.91 11.76 8.26
C CYS A 93 6.83 10.77 8.97
N ASP A 94 6.87 9.50 8.56
CA ASP A 94 7.65 8.48 9.28
C ASP A 94 9.15 8.78 9.20
N PHE A 95 9.69 9.02 8.00
CA PHE A 95 11.11 9.33 7.84
C PHE A 95 11.50 10.60 8.60
N PRO A 96 10.80 11.75 8.45
CA PRO A 96 11.09 12.93 9.26
C PRO A 96 10.99 12.70 10.77
N ARG A 97 10.00 11.95 11.26
CA ARG A 97 9.88 11.68 12.70
C ARG A 97 10.98 10.76 13.23
N LEU A 98 11.38 9.77 12.44
CA LEU A 98 12.45 8.85 12.79
C LEU A 98 13.79 9.58 12.93
N ILE A 99 14.15 10.41 11.94
CA ILE A 99 15.45 11.12 11.95
C ILE A 99 15.53 12.21 13.03
N HIS A 100 14.42 12.85 13.39
CA HIS A 100 14.37 13.88 14.44
C HIS A 100 14.08 13.32 15.84
N SER A 101 13.91 12.01 16.00
CA SER A 101 13.67 11.40 17.31
C SER A 101 14.89 11.51 18.23
N SER A 102 14.70 11.50 19.55
CA SER A 102 15.82 11.43 20.51
C SER A 102 16.54 10.07 20.41
N ASN A 103 17.80 9.98 20.86
CA ASN A 103 18.55 8.71 20.83
C ASN A 103 17.84 7.60 21.61
N GLU A 104 17.23 7.95 22.75
CA GLU A 104 16.44 7.01 23.57
C GLU A 104 15.23 6.45 22.81
N LYS A 105 14.49 7.31 22.10
CA LYS A 105 13.34 6.89 21.29
C LYS A 105 13.77 6.07 20.07
N TYR A 106 14.95 6.36 19.52
CA TYR A 106 15.49 5.66 18.35
C TYR A 106 16.09 4.29 18.66
N ALA A 107 16.58 4.06 19.89
CA ALA A 107 17.26 2.82 20.25
C ALA A 107 16.45 1.55 19.92
N PRO A 108 15.13 1.46 20.21
CA PRO A 108 14.36 0.25 19.88
C PRO A 108 14.18 0.01 18.37
N PRO A 109 13.87 1.03 17.52
CA PRO A 109 13.93 0.89 16.05
C PRO A 109 15.31 0.61 15.45
N GLY A 110 16.41 0.87 16.18
CA GLY A 110 17.77 0.70 15.67
C GLY A 110 18.06 -0.71 15.16
N GLN A 111 17.39 -1.74 15.68
CA GLN A 111 17.50 -3.11 15.16
C GLN A 111 17.08 -3.28 13.69
N TYR A 112 16.23 -2.38 13.18
CA TYR A 112 15.75 -2.41 11.79
C TYR A 112 16.42 -1.33 10.91
N PHE A 113 16.83 -0.22 11.51
CA PHE A 113 17.35 0.94 10.78
C PHE A 113 18.86 1.17 10.96
N GLY A 114 19.52 0.35 11.79
CA GLY A 114 20.92 0.48 12.18
C GLY A 114 21.10 1.20 13.52
N GLU A 115 22.23 0.97 14.19
CA GLU A 115 22.55 1.63 15.47
C GLU A 115 22.69 3.15 15.32
N THR A 116 23.23 3.60 14.19
CA THR A 116 23.32 5.02 13.83
C THR A 116 22.04 5.46 13.12
N LYS A 117 21.52 6.63 13.52
CA LYS A 117 20.33 7.19 12.88
C LYS A 117 20.59 7.43 11.40
N PRO A 118 19.73 6.92 10.51
CA PRO A 118 19.88 7.14 9.08
C PRO A 118 19.55 8.59 8.72
N THR A 119 20.12 9.05 7.62
CA THR A 119 19.65 10.29 6.99
C THR A 119 18.42 10.01 6.14
N TYR A 120 17.68 11.05 5.76
CA TYR A 120 16.54 10.92 4.84
C TYR A 120 16.93 10.21 3.54
N PHE A 121 18.07 10.58 2.96
CA PHE A 121 18.57 9.94 1.73
C PHE A 121 18.97 8.48 1.94
N THR A 122 19.49 8.12 3.11
CA THR A 122 19.79 6.72 3.45
C THR A 122 18.50 5.89 3.49
N LEU A 123 17.41 6.43 4.03
CA LEU A 123 16.11 5.74 4.06
C LEU A 123 15.53 5.56 2.65
N VAL A 124 15.58 6.60 1.82
CA VAL A 124 15.07 6.54 0.43
C VAL A 124 15.93 5.63 -0.46
N LYS A 125 17.26 5.60 -0.26
CA LYS A 125 18.17 4.69 -0.98
C LYS A 125 18.21 3.27 -0.40
N GLY A 126 17.55 3.02 0.74
CA GLY A 126 17.40 1.68 1.27
C GLY A 126 16.58 0.79 0.34
N VAL A 127 16.64 -0.53 0.56
CA VAL A 127 15.92 -1.53 -0.26
C VAL A 127 14.42 -1.21 -0.32
N GLU A 128 13.81 -0.87 0.81
CA GLU A 128 12.39 -0.50 0.92
C GLU A 128 12.06 0.78 0.09
N GLY A 129 12.95 1.77 0.11
CA GLY A 129 12.77 3.02 -0.63
C GLY A 129 12.92 2.85 -2.14
N ILE A 130 13.97 2.16 -2.59
CA ILE A 130 14.22 1.92 -4.02
C ILE A 130 13.11 1.05 -4.61
N THR A 131 12.74 -0.04 -3.95
CA THR A 131 11.64 -0.90 -4.42
C THR A 131 10.32 -0.14 -4.47
N GLY A 132 10.03 0.69 -3.47
CA GLY A 132 8.86 1.59 -3.46
C GLY A 132 8.84 2.55 -4.64
N VAL A 133 9.94 3.23 -4.94
CA VAL A 133 10.06 4.16 -6.06
C VAL A 133 9.86 3.44 -7.40
N ILE A 134 10.51 2.30 -7.60
CA ILE A 134 10.36 1.49 -8.81
C ILE A 134 8.90 1.08 -8.99
N MET A 135 8.25 0.57 -7.93
CA MET A 135 6.83 0.20 -7.97
C MET A 135 5.95 1.40 -8.36
N VAL A 136 6.14 2.58 -7.75
CA VAL A 136 5.36 3.78 -8.10
C VAL A 136 5.56 4.19 -9.56
N ILE A 137 6.78 4.13 -10.09
CA ILE A 137 7.05 4.43 -11.51
C ILE A 137 6.33 3.44 -12.42
N CYS A 138 6.46 2.14 -12.17
CA CYS A 138 5.76 1.11 -12.94
C CYS A 138 4.24 1.32 -12.90
N MET A 139 3.71 1.71 -11.75
CA MET A 139 2.29 1.99 -11.59
C MET A 139 1.84 3.23 -12.35
N ILE A 140 2.61 4.32 -12.32
CA ILE A 140 2.31 5.52 -13.11
C ILE A 140 2.24 5.16 -14.60
N ILE A 141 3.20 4.38 -15.10
CA ILE A 141 3.20 3.91 -16.49
C ILE A 141 1.95 3.06 -16.77
N ALA A 142 1.67 2.06 -15.94
CA ALA A 142 0.52 1.17 -16.12
C ALA A 142 -0.83 1.91 -16.09
N PHE A 143 -1.03 2.81 -15.12
CA PHE A 143 -2.26 3.60 -15.01
C PHE A 143 -2.41 4.57 -16.18
N THR A 144 -1.32 5.22 -16.60
CA THR A 144 -1.34 6.15 -17.74
C THR A 144 -1.74 5.41 -19.02
N LEU A 145 -1.12 4.25 -19.31
CA LEU A 145 -1.47 3.43 -20.47
C LEU A 145 -2.90 2.86 -20.41
N ALA A 146 -3.41 2.59 -19.21
CA ALA A 146 -4.76 2.06 -19.02
C ALA A 146 -5.86 3.15 -19.09
N THR A 147 -5.51 4.43 -19.01
CA THR A 147 -6.48 5.52 -19.20
C THR A 147 -6.88 5.64 -20.66
N GLN A 148 -8.16 5.93 -20.91
CA GLN A 148 -8.75 5.91 -22.26
C GLN A 148 -8.10 6.89 -23.27
N LEU A 149 -7.28 7.83 -22.80
CA LEU A 149 -6.50 8.75 -23.65
C LEU A 149 -5.57 8.02 -24.62
N PHE A 150 -5.03 6.84 -24.27
CA PHE A 150 -4.16 6.08 -25.17
C PHE A 150 -4.92 5.14 -26.14
N TYR A 151 -6.17 4.79 -25.84
CA TYR A 151 -6.98 3.89 -26.66
C TYR A 151 -7.72 4.60 -27.81
N VAL A 152 -7.79 5.93 -27.79
CA VAL A 152 -8.43 6.74 -28.85
C VAL A 152 -7.39 7.41 -29.77
N SER A 153 -6.09 7.17 -29.53
CA SER A 153 -4.97 7.82 -30.23
C SER A 153 -4.30 6.95 -31.32
N VAL A 154 -4.93 5.83 -31.73
CA VAL A 154 -4.47 4.96 -32.83
C VAL A 154 -5.63 4.61 -33.75
#